data_AF-W1XQI1-F1
#
_entry.id   AF-W1XQI1-F1
#
_cell.length_a   1.000
_cell.length_b   1.000
_cell.length_c   1.000
_cell.angle_alpha   90.00
_cell.angle_beta   90.00
_cell.angle_gamma   90.00
#
_symmetry.space_group_name_H-M   'P 1'
#
loop_
_entity.id
_entity.type
_entity.pdbx_description
1 polymer ?
#
loop_
_entity_poly.entity_id
_entity_poly.type
_entity_poly.pdbx_seq_one_letter_code
_entity_poly.pdbx_strand_id
1 'polypeptide(L)' 'AYVVIDRETGDYKVMAKKQVVETVELPETEISLLEARKIDKRFEIGDVVEVDVTPANFGRSAAHTA' A
#
# COMPACT_ATOMS: atom_id res chain seq x y z
N ALA A 1 -2.82 -3.63 6.42
CA ALA A 1 -3.32 -2.48 5.64
C ALA A 1 -4.40 -1.78 6.45
N TYR A 2 -4.52 -0.45 6.35
CA TYR A 2 -5.63 0.30 6.94
C TYR A 2 -6.36 1.07 5.84
N VAL A 3 -7.65 1.37 6.08
CA VAL A 3 -8.50 2.07 5.11
C VAL A 3 -8.69 3.50 5.60
N VAL A 4 -8.34 4.46 4.76
CA VAL A 4 -8.62 5.88 4.94
C VAL A 4 -9.86 6.19 4.13
N ILE A 5 -10.88 6.74 4.77
CA ILE A 5 -12.13 7.13 4.11
C ILE A 5 -12.23 8.63 4.15
N ASP A 6 -12.25 9.25 2.97
CA ASP A 6 -12.55 10.65 2.81
C ASP A 6 -14.07 10.85 2.91
N ARG A 7 -14.51 11.56 3.94
CA ARG A 7 -15.95 11.76 4.21
C ARG A 7 -16.56 12.85 3.33
N GLU A 8 -15.75 13.67 2.67
CA GLU A 8 -16.22 14.74 1.80
C GLU A 8 -16.46 14.23 0.38
N THR A 9 -15.54 13.42 -0.16
CA THR A 9 -15.68 12.87 -1.52
C THR A 9 -16.34 11.49 -1.53
N GLY A 10 -16.30 10.76 -0.42
CA GLY A 10 -16.70 9.35 -0.36
C GLY A 10 -15.64 8.40 -0.90
N ASP A 11 -14.44 8.89 -1.24
CA ASP A 11 -13.32 8.05 -1.65
C ASP A 11 -12.77 7.27 -0.47
N TYR A 12 -12.39 6.02 -0.72
CA TYR A 12 -11.62 5.21 0.22
C TYR A 12 -10.28 4.87 -0.40
N LYS A 13 -9.23 4.99 0.39
CA LYS A 13 -7.87 4.59 0.05
C LYS A 13 -7.41 3.50 0.98
N VAL A 14 -6.94 2.40 0.43
CA VAL A 14 -6.35 1.31 1.20
C VAL A 14 -4.84 1.53 1.21
N MET A 15 -4.30 1.88 2.36
CA MET A 15 -2.86 2.05 2.53
C MET A 15 -2.25 0.79 3.14
N ALA A 16 -1.21 0.27 2.49
CA ALA A 16 -0.39 -0.82 3.01
C ALA A 16 1.00 -0.31 3.36
N LYS A 17 1.48 -0.73 4.54
CA LYS A 17 2.84 -0.49 4.98
C LYS A 17 3.73 -1.58 4.39
N LYS A 18 4.79 -1.18 3.69
CA LYS A 18 5.81 -2.07 3.16
C LYS A 18 7.17 -1.72 3.74
N GLN A 19 7.92 -2.74 4.14
CA GLN A 19 9.26 -2.56 4.67
C GLN A 19 10.27 -2.44 3.54
N VAL A 20 11.14 -1.43 3.62
CA VAL A 20 12.21 -1.22 2.65
C VAL A 20 13.34 -2.19 2.96
N VAL A 21 13.58 -3.11 2.03
CA VAL A 21 14.60 -4.16 2.15
C VAL A 21 15.54 -4.11 0.94
N GLU A 22 16.73 -4.69 1.09
CA GLU A 22 17.66 -4.83 -0.03
C GLU A 22 17.19 -5.89 -1.02
N THR A 23 16.85 -7.08 -0.49
CA THR A 23 16.34 -8.21 -1.25
C THR A 23 14.89 -8.45 -0.84
N VAL A 24 13.97 -8.32 -1.78
CA VAL A 24 12.54 -8.57 -1.55
C VAL A 24 12.30 -10.06 -1.56
N GLU A 25 11.90 -10.62 -0.42
CA GLU A 25 11.42 -12.01 -0.31
C GLU A 25 9.89 -12.06 -0.37
N LEU A 26 9.23 -11.06 0.21
CA LEU A 26 7.77 -10.95 0.32
C LEU A 26 7.26 -9.68 -0.37
N PRO A 27 7.03 -9.69 -1.70
CA PRO A 27 6.61 -8.49 -2.44
C PRO A 27 5.27 -7.90 -1.98
N GLU A 28 4.49 -8.64 -1.22
CA GLU A 28 3.25 -8.21 -0.58
C GLU A 28 3.48 -7.28 0.62
N THR A 29 4.53 -7.50 1.42
CA THR A 29 4.85 -6.73 2.63
C THR A 29 6.17 -5.98 2.56
N GLU A 30 6.95 -6.21 1.51
CA GLU A 30 8.29 -5.65 1.32
C GLU A 30 8.38 -4.89 0.00
N ILE A 31 9.32 -3.95 -0.03
CA ILE A 31 9.64 -3.15 -1.21
C ILE A 31 11.16 -3.01 -1.31
N SER A 32 11.69 -3.01 -2.53
CA SER A 32 13.11 -2.77 -2.71
C SER A 32 13.45 -1.30 -2.45
N LEU A 33 14.68 -1.02 -2.01
CA LEU A 33 15.18 0.34 -1.87
C LEU A 33 15.01 1.16 -3.16
N LEU A 34 15.18 0.53 -4.33
CA LEU A 34 15.00 1.19 -5.63
C LEU A 34 13.56 1.65 -5.84
N GLU A 35 12.58 0.79 -5.55
CA GLU A 35 11.16 1.12 -5.69
C GLU A 35 10.74 2.16 -4.63
N ALA A 36 11.20 2.04 -3.38
CA ALA A 36 10.96 3.04 -2.35
C ALA A 36 11.51 4.42 -2.75
N ARG A 37 12.71 4.46 -3.33
CA ARG A 37 13.34 5.70 -3.82
C ARG A 37 12.65 6.34 -5.02
N LYS A 38 11.82 5.61 -5.76
CA LYS A 38 10.95 6.20 -6.80
C LYS A 38 9.82 7.02 -6.19
N ILE A 39 9.36 6.64 -5.00
CA ILE A 39 8.32 7.36 -4.25
C ILE A 39 8.95 8.56 -3.55
N ASP A 40 9.97 8.32 -2.72
CA ASP A 40 10.76 9.36 -2.09
C ASP A 40 12.22 8.91 -1.95
N LYS A 41 13.16 9.75 -2.41
CA LYS A 41 14.59 9.45 -2.38
C LYS A 41 15.17 9.40 -0.96
N ARG A 42 14.43 9.88 0.04
CA ARG A 42 14.83 9.89 1.45
C ARG A 42 14.73 8.52 2.12
N PHE A 43 14.03 7.56 1.52
CA PHE A 43 13.89 6.23 2.11
C PHE A 43 15.22 5.46 2.10
N GLU A 44 15.47 4.77 3.22
CA GLU A 44 16.62 3.92 3.45
C GLU A 44 16.20 2.49 3.79
N ILE A 45 17.15 1.54 3.76
CA ILE A 45 16.86 0.15 4.12
C ILE A 45 16.51 0.09 5.60
N GLY A 46 15.39 -0.57 5.92
CA GLY A 46 14.82 -0.63 7.27
C GLY A 46 13.68 0.37 7.50
N ASP A 47 13.45 1.32 6.61
CA ASP A 47 12.29 2.21 6.67
C ASP A 47 10.99 1.47 6.30
N VAL A 48 9.86 2.12 6.61
CA VAL A 48 8.53 1.67 6.22
C VAL A 48 7.90 2.71 5.29
N VAL A 49 7.58 2.30 4.07
CA VAL A 49 6.85 3.13 3.10
C VAL A 49 5.36 2.78 3.10
N GLU A 50 4.51 3.77 2.88
CA GLU A 50 3.08 3.59 2.73
C GLU A 50 2.72 3.64 1.25
N VAL A 51 2.25 2.50 0.73
CA VAL A 51 1.80 2.38 -0.65
C VAL A 51 0.29 2.30 -0.70
N ASP A 52 -0.30 3.06 -1.63
CA ASP A 52 -1.70 2.92 -1.97
C ASP A 52 -1.90 1.60 -2.70
N VAL A 53 -2.63 0.69 -2.06
CA VAL A 53 -2.99 -0.63 -2.60
C VAL A 53 -4.49 -0.69 -2.85
N THR A 54 -5.16 0.45 -3.03
CA THR A 54 -6.60 0.52 -3.26
C THR A 54 -6.94 -0.29 -4.49
N PRO A 55 -7.59 -1.46 -4.36
CA PRO A 55 -7.95 -2.23 -5.53
C PRO A 55 -9.13 -1.52 -6.21
N ALA A 56 -8.99 -1.25 -7.51
CA ALA A 56 -10.02 -0.55 -8.31
C ALA A 56 -11.41 -1.24 -8.31
N ASN A 57 -11.49 -2.47 -7.79
CA ASN A 57 -12.70 -3.29 -7.73
C ASN A 57 -13.28 -3.50 -6.31
N PHE A 58 -12.81 -2.80 -5.27
CA PHE A 58 -13.33 -3.01 -3.90
C PHE A 58 -14.85 -2.76 -3.78
N GLY A 59 -15.44 -2.01 -4.71
CA GLY A 59 -16.88 -1.73 -4.76
C GLY A 59 -17.77 -2.79 -5.42
N ARG A 60 -17.25 -3.87 -6.02
CA ARG A 60 -18.07 -4.80 -6.84
C ARG A 60 -18.19 -6.25 -6.37
N SER A 61 -17.43 -6.68 -5.35
CA SER A 61 -17.43 -8.09 -4.92
C SER A 61 -17.68 -8.32 -3.43
N ALA A 62 -18.36 -7.40 -2.75
CA ALA A 62 -18.92 -7.65 -1.41
C ALA A 62 -20.44 -7.97 -1.44
N ALA A 63 -21.01 -8.28 -2.61
CA ALA A 63 -22.45 -8.51 -2.76
C ALA A 63 -22.90 -9.99 -2.60
N HIS A 64 -22.01 -10.95 -2.37
CA HIS A 64 -22.45 -12.32 -2.14
C HIS A 64 -21.48 -13.14 -1.30
N THR A 65 -21.80 -13.30 -0.02
CA THR A 65 -21.97 -14.61 0.63
C THR A 65 -22.77 -14.35 1.90
N ALA A 66 -24.04 -14.75 1.87
CA ALA A 66 -24.89 -14.92 3.05
C ALA A 66 -24.75 -16.36 3.56
#